data_AF-M6Y3T3-F1
#
_entry.id   AF-M6Y3T3-F1
#
_cell.length_a   1.000
_cell.length_b   1.000
_cell.length_c   1.000
_cell.angle_alpha   90.00
_cell.angle_beta   90.00
_cell.angle_gamma   90.00
#
_symmetry.space_group_name_H-M   'P 1'
#
loop_
_entity.id
_entity.type
_entity.pdbx_description
1 polymer ?
#
loop_
_entity_poly.entity_id
_entity_poly.type
_entity_poly.pdbx_seq_one_letter_code
_entity_poly.pdbx_strand_id
1 'polypeptide(L)'
;MTGVMSQENIGNVLKDLPVGSVVQVFGDTRNPPGPNHYFFVIKGSDGLFRNYNNNASGKEGQVFGEPVKWKNMKVYGLYYD
;
A
#
# COMPACT_ATOMS: atom_id res chain seq x y z
N MET A 1 -2.33 -9.27 20.35
CA MET A 1 -2.56 -9.38 18.90
C MET A 1 -2.21 -8.05 18.27
N THR A 2 -1.20 -7.98 17.41
CA THR A 2 -1.00 -6.79 16.58
C THR A 2 -2.02 -6.85 15.45
N GLY A 3 -2.74 -5.76 15.16
CA GLY A 3 -3.71 -5.71 14.07
C GLY A 3 -3.08 -5.73 12.66
N VAL A 4 -1.88 -6.30 12.52
CA VAL A 4 -1.11 -6.33 11.27
C VAL A 4 -1.56 -7.54 10.46
N MET A 5 -1.92 -7.34 9.19
CA MET A 5 -2.25 -8.39 8.24
C MET A 5 -1.02 -9.26 7.93
N SER A 6 -1.24 -10.57 7.79
CA SER A 6 -0.19 -11.48 7.29
C SER A 6 0.12 -11.19 5.82
N GLN A 7 1.34 -11.50 5.38
CA GLN A 7 1.74 -11.37 3.97
C GLN A 7 0.88 -12.24 3.05
N GLU A 8 0.47 -13.41 3.54
CA GLU A 8 -0.47 -14.29 2.83
C GLU A 8 -1.83 -13.63 2.61
N ASN A 9 -2.41 -13.02 3.65
CA ASN A 9 -3.71 -12.34 3.53
C ASN A 9 -3.64 -11.14 2.59
N ILE A 10 -2.55 -10.35 2.66
CA ILE A 10 -2.30 -9.26 1.71
C ILE A 10 -2.26 -9.82 0.28
N GLY A 11 -1.47 -10.87 0.03
CA GLY A 11 -1.35 -11.50 -1.29
C GLY A 11 -2.68 -12.04 -1.81
N ASN A 12 -3.46 -12.70 -0.94
CA ASN A 12 -4.77 -13.25 -1.29
C ASN A 12 -5.78 -12.17 -1.68
N VAL A 13 -5.77 -11.01 -1.02
CA VAL A 13 -6.61 -9.88 -1.42
C VAL A 13 -6.16 -9.30 -2.76
N LEU A 14 -4.86 -9.02 -2.91
CA LEU A 14 -4.35 -8.26 -4.06
C LEU A 14 -4.32 -9.05 -5.39
N LYS A 15 -4.20 -10.38 -5.32
CA LYS A 15 -4.11 -11.23 -6.52
C LYS A 15 -5.41 -11.18 -7.35
N ASP A 16 -6.56 -11.10 -6.68
CA ASP A 16 -7.88 -11.20 -7.32
C ASP A 16 -8.40 -9.85 -7.85
N LEU A 17 -7.74 -8.74 -7.50
CA LEU A 17 -8.13 -7.41 -7.94
C LEU A 17 -7.84 -7.19 -9.44
N PRO A 18 -8.77 -6.62 -10.23
CA PRO A 18 -8.52 -6.30 -11.65
C PRO A 18 -7.48 -5.18 -11.81
N VAL A 19 -6.88 -5.10 -13.00
CA VAL A 19 -6.05 -3.94 -13.40
C VAL A 19 -6.87 -2.66 -13.27
N GLY A 20 -6.26 -1.59 -12.76
CA GLY A 20 -6.92 -0.31 -12.50
C GLY A 20 -7.56 -0.21 -11.12
N SER A 21 -7.62 -1.29 -10.34
CA SER A 21 -8.15 -1.25 -8.97
C SER A 21 -7.39 -0.24 -8.11
N VAL A 22 -8.14 0.56 -7.37
CA VAL A 22 -7.63 1.52 -6.40
C VAL A 22 -7.84 0.95 -5.01
N VAL A 23 -6.77 0.83 -4.24
CA VAL A 23 -6.81 0.32 -2.87
C VAL A 23 -6.32 1.40 -1.92
N GLN A 24 -7.12 1.73 -0.92
CA GLN A 24 -6.67 2.50 0.23
C GLN A 24 -6.00 1.54 1.22
N VAL A 25 -4.76 1.84 1.57
CA VAL A 25 -3.95 1.04 2.48
C VAL A 25 -3.83 1.79 3.79
N PHE A 26 -4.24 1.14 4.89
CA PHE A 26 -3.80 1.53 6.23
C PHE A 26 -2.47 0.82 6.48
N GLY A 27 -1.36 1.54 6.32
CA GLY A 27 -0.03 0.96 6.42
C GLY A 27 0.98 1.88 7.06
N ASP A 28 1.93 1.29 7.76
CA ASP A 28 3.07 2.00 8.30
C ASP A 28 4.20 2.05 7.27
N THR A 29 4.48 3.25 6.77
CA THR A 29 5.58 3.53 5.85
C THR A 29 6.82 4.10 6.54
N ARG A 30 6.79 4.31 7.88
CA ARG A 30 7.89 4.88 8.67
C ARG A 30 7.88 4.29 10.09
N ASN A 31 8.96 3.65 10.53
CA ASN A 31 9.08 3.27 11.94
C ASN A 31 9.66 4.45 12.77
N PRO A 32 8.90 5.11 13.67
CA PRO A 32 7.56 4.80 14.17
C PRO A 32 6.41 5.45 13.38
N PRO A 33 5.20 4.85 13.46
CA PRO A 33 4.02 5.24 12.67
C PRO A 33 3.69 6.74 12.79
N GLY A 34 4.02 7.54 11.77
CA GLY A 34 3.70 8.99 11.72
C GLY A 34 2.29 9.29 11.19
N PRO A 35 1.69 10.46 11.45
CA PRO A 35 0.24 10.74 11.27
C PRO A 35 -0.40 10.47 9.89
N ASN A 36 0.38 10.24 8.83
CA ASN A 36 -0.12 9.84 7.51
C ASN A 36 -0.01 8.31 7.34
N HIS A 37 -1.05 7.60 7.76
CA HIS A 37 -1.16 6.14 7.74
C HIS A 37 -1.99 5.58 6.59
N TYR A 38 -2.69 6.46 5.88
CA TYR A 38 -3.53 6.10 4.75
C TYR A 38 -2.91 6.58 3.45
N PHE A 39 -2.77 5.69 2.50
CA PHE A 39 -2.34 6.03 1.14
C PHE A 39 -3.07 5.18 0.12
N PHE A 40 -3.10 5.67 -1.11
CA PHE A 40 -3.70 4.94 -2.22
C PHE A 40 -2.63 4.21 -3.02
N VAL A 41 -2.96 3.01 -3.47
CA VAL A 41 -2.20 2.27 -4.46
C VAL A 41 -3.10 1.91 -5.63
N ILE A 42 -2.52 1.83 -6.83
CA ILE A 42 -3.27 1.47 -8.04
C ILE A 42 -2.58 0.30 -8.73
N LYS A 43 -3.36 -0.72 -9.13
CA LYS A 43 -2.86 -1.87 -9.89
C LYS A 43 -2.61 -1.46 -11.34
N GLY A 44 -1.35 -1.47 -11.77
CA GLY A 44 -0.96 -1.21 -13.15
C GLY A 44 -1.28 -2.37 -14.09
N SER A 45 -1.15 -2.15 -15.40
CA SER A 45 -1.32 -3.18 -16.43
C SER A 45 -0.27 -4.29 -16.35
N ASP A 46 0.84 -4.04 -15.65
CA ASP A 46 1.87 -5.02 -15.31
C ASP A 46 1.56 -5.85 -14.05
N GLY A 47 0.38 -5.63 -13.44
CA GLY A 47 -0.04 -6.29 -12.21
C GLY A 47 0.60 -5.75 -10.94
N LEU A 48 1.53 -4.79 -11.03
CA LEU A 48 2.17 -4.18 -9.87
C LEU A 48 1.31 -3.07 -9.29
N PHE A 49 1.30 -2.97 -7.96
CA PHE A 49 0.68 -1.85 -7.25
C PHE A 49 1.69 -0.74 -7.07
N ARG A 50 1.32 0.48 -7.47
CA ARG A 50 2.14 1.69 -7.30
C ARG A 50 1.49 2.65 -6.33
N ASN A 51 2.28 3.33 -5.52
CA ASN A 51 1.78 4.27 -4.50
C ASN A 51 1.49 5.65 -5.12
N TYR A 52 0.30 6.18 -4.90
CA TYR A 52 -0.17 7.48 -5.40
C TYR A 52 -0.57 8.42 -4.26
N ASN A 53 0.08 8.32 -3.10
CA ASN A 53 -0.10 9.29 -2.03
C ASN A 53 0.44 10.66 -2.46
N ASN A 54 -0.42 11.65 -2.66
CA ASN A 54 0.00 13.00 -3.05
C ASN A 54 0.99 13.63 -2.06
N ASN A 55 0.90 13.27 -0.78
CA ASN A 55 1.83 13.76 0.26
C ASN A 55 3.25 13.18 0.14
N ALA A 56 3.44 12.17 -0.71
CA ALA A 56 4.73 11.54 -1.02
C ALA A 56 5.52 12.24 -2.12
N SER A 57 4.89 13.13 -2.90
CA SER A 57 5.58 13.81 -3.99
C SER A 57 6.61 14.80 -3.45
N GLY A 58 7.88 14.66 -3.88
CA GLY A 58 8.96 15.61 -3.57
C GLY A 58 9.56 15.51 -2.16
N LYS A 59 9.23 14.48 -1.37
CA LYS A 59 9.82 14.26 -0.04
C LYS A 59 10.73 13.04 -0.04
N GLU A 60 11.96 13.22 0.44
CA GLU A 60 12.93 12.14 0.59
C GLU A 60 12.35 10.99 1.44
N GLY A 61 12.46 9.75 0.94
CA GLY A 61 11.91 8.56 1.59
C GLY A 61 10.42 8.31 1.37
N GLN A 62 9.72 9.11 0.54
CA GLN A 62 8.35 8.83 0.12
C GLN A 62 8.30 8.48 -1.37
N VAL A 63 7.56 7.44 -1.69
CA VAL A 63 7.54 6.78 -3.01
C VAL A 63 6.22 7.10 -3.69
N PHE A 64 6.22 8.08 -4.59
CA PHE A 64 5.10 8.35 -5.50
C PHE A 64 5.37 7.71 -6.86
N GLY A 65 4.41 7.01 -7.43
CA GLY A 65 4.51 6.34 -8.73
C GLY A 65 5.34 5.05 -8.73
N GLU A 66 6.00 4.72 -7.62
CA GLU A 66 6.90 3.57 -7.52
C GLU A 66 6.17 2.29 -7.06
N PRO A 67 6.63 1.09 -7.49
CA PRO A 67 6.07 -0.18 -7.04
C PRO A 67 6.17 -0.38 -5.52
N VAL A 68 5.07 -0.83 -4.92
CA VAL A 68 4.98 -1.12 -3.50
C VAL A 68 5.66 -2.45 -3.17
N LYS A 69 6.58 -2.42 -2.22
CA LYS A 69 7.24 -3.61 -1.67
C LYS A 69 6.49 -4.08 -0.40
N TRP A 70 5.38 -4.78 -0.58
CA TRP A 70 4.47 -5.24 0.50
C TRP A 70 5.19 -5.96 1.66
N LYS A 71 6.20 -6.76 1.35
CA LYS A 71 7.02 -7.49 2.34
C LYS A 71 7.77 -6.59 3.34
N ASN A 72 8.02 -5.34 2.97
CA ASN A 72 8.76 -4.37 3.79
C ASN A 72 7.82 -3.47 4.58
N MET A 73 6.51 -3.72 4.54
CA MET A 73 5.48 -2.83 5.06
C MET A 73 4.61 -3.56 6.09
N LYS A 74 4.27 -2.87 7.17
CA LYS A 74 3.23 -3.32 8.09
C LYS A 74 1.89 -2.79 7.58
N VAL A 75 1.01 -3.67 7.13
CA VAL A 75 -0.34 -3.32 6.68
C VAL A 75 -1.33 -3.70 7.76
N TYR A 76 -2.21 -2.77 8.13
CA TYR A 76 -3.25 -2.96 9.12
C TYR A 76 -4.63 -3.11 8.50
N GLY A 77 -4.80 -2.66 7.25
CA GLY A 77 -6.04 -2.80 6.50
C GLY A 77 -5.87 -2.46 5.02
N LEU A 78 -6.68 -3.12 4.18
CA LEU A 78 -6.84 -2.84 2.76
C LEU A 78 -8.32 -2.57 2.51
N TYR A 79 -8.63 -1.44 1.88
CA TYR A 79 -9.99 -1.02 1.58
C TYR A 79 -10.09 -0.72 0.09
N TYR A 80 -11.03 -1.36 -0.58
CA TYR A 80 -11.22 -1.33 -2.02
C TYR A 80 -12.70 -1.61 -2.33
N ASP A 81 -13.15 -1.12 -3.48
CA ASP A 81 -14.47 -1.44 -4.07
C ASP A 81 -14.26 -2.48 -5.18
#